data_AF-A0A9X4S9F8-F1
#
_entry.id   AF-A0A9X4S9F8-F1
#
_cell.length_a   1.000
_cell.length_b   1.000
_cell.length_c   1.000
_cell.angle_alpha   90.00
_cell.angle_beta   90.00
_cell.angle_gamma   90.00
#
_symmetry.space_group_name_H-M   'P 1'
#
loop_
_entity.id
_entity.type
_entity.pdbx_description
1 polymer ?
#
loop_
_entity_poly.entity_id
_entity_poly.type
_entity_poly.pdbx_seq_one_letter_code
_entity_poly.pdbx_strand_id
1 'polypeptide(L)'
;MALKSLPRIRVDFNELVDSDLVLLAKTNLVICEDGRKLTLQAGLSVIAYEYNEYADGTAEYLYVQGCAERNDPTLNGEWTRNAQWCCRFSGGVQSSGSRI
;
A
#
# COMPACT_ATOMS: atom_id res chain seq x y z
N MET A 1 10.52 -11.06 16.35
CA MET A 1 9.31 -10.82 15.56
C MET A 1 9.72 -10.11 14.27
N ALA A 2 9.59 -10.78 13.13
CA ALA A 2 10.21 -10.39 11.88
C ALA A 2 9.34 -9.41 11.09
N LEU A 3 9.56 -8.10 11.28
CA LEU A 3 9.17 -7.06 10.31
C LEU A 3 9.86 -7.28 8.92
N LYS A 4 10.79 -8.24 8.83
CA LYS A 4 11.64 -8.53 7.68
C LYS A 4 11.00 -9.42 6.60
N SER A 5 9.78 -9.92 6.77
CA SER A 5 9.19 -10.93 5.86
C SER A 5 7.83 -10.60 5.27
N LEU A 6 7.24 -9.44 5.57
CA LEU A 6 5.97 -9.08 4.95
C LEU A 6 6.20 -8.71 3.47
N PRO A 7 5.34 -9.19 2.55
CA PRO A 7 5.41 -8.76 1.17
C PRO A 7 5.18 -7.26 1.06
N ARG A 8 6.04 -6.60 0.28
CA ARG A 8 6.00 -5.17 0.03
C ARG A 8 5.38 -4.91 -1.33
N ILE A 9 4.32 -4.13 -1.36
CA ILE A 9 3.56 -3.82 -2.57
C ILE A 9 3.60 -2.32 -2.78
N ARG A 10 4.01 -1.91 -3.98
CA ARG A 10 4.05 -0.49 -4.33
C ARG A 10 2.62 0.04 -4.52
N VAL A 11 2.33 1.20 -3.95
CA VAL A 11 1.07 1.93 -4.07
C VAL A 11 1.33 3.40 -4.44
N ASP A 12 0.25 4.14 -4.64
CA ASP A 12 0.23 5.60 -4.71
C ASP A 12 -0.59 6.12 -3.52
N PHE A 13 0.05 6.75 -2.54
CA PHE A 13 -0.64 7.30 -1.37
C PHE A 13 -1.45 8.56 -1.71
N ASN A 14 -1.31 9.14 -2.91
CA ASN A 14 -2.28 10.13 -3.38
C ASN A 14 -3.63 9.49 -3.73
N GLU A 15 -3.69 8.16 -3.88
CA GLU A 15 -4.92 7.37 -4.01
C GLU A 15 -5.40 6.80 -2.65
N LEU A 16 -5.15 7.52 -1.55
CA LEU A 16 -5.82 7.24 -0.28
C LEU A 16 -7.34 7.42 -0.44
N VAL A 17 -8.07 6.38 -0.08
CA VAL A 17 -9.53 6.38 -0.05
C VAL A 17 -10.04 6.99 1.25
N ASP A 18 -9.37 6.67 2.35
CA ASP A 18 -9.60 7.20 3.69
C ASP A 18 -8.24 7.31 4.42
N SER A 19 -8.23 7.94 5.58
CA SER A 19 -7.10 8.05 6.50
C SER A 19 -6.41 6.73 6.86
N ASP A 20 -7.11 5.61 6.73
CA ASP A 20 -6.65 4.26 7.06
C ASP A 20 -6.80 3.26 5.89
N LEU A 21 -7.07 3.75 4.67
CA LEU A 21 -7.35 2.90 3.50
C LEU A 21 -6.71 3.44 2.23
N VAL A 22 -5.84 2.63 1.61
CA VAL A 22 -5.20 2.94 0.32
C VAL A 22 -5.54 1.89 -0.73
N LEU A 23 -5.68 2.29 -1.99
CA LEU A 23 -5.82 1.35 -3.10
C LEU A 23 -4.54 0.51 -3.24
N LEU A 24 -4.69 -0.80 -3.42
CA LEU A 24 -3.58 -1.75 -3.40
C LEU A 24 -3.34 -2.38 -4.77
N ALA A 25 -4.37 -2.91 -5.42
CA ALA A 25 -4.21 -3.62 -6.70
C ALA A 25 -5.50 -3.73 -7.51
N LYS A 26 -5.34 -3.77 -8.83
CA LYS A 26 -6.43 -3.99 -9.80
C LYS A 26 -6.78 -5.47 -10.01
N THR A 27 -5.87 -6.38 -9.65
CA THR A 27 -6.08 -7.83 -9.82
C THR A 27 -5.64 -8.58 -8.57
N ASN A 28 -5.96 -9.87 -8.48
CA ASN A 28 -5.49 -10.72 -7.40
C ASN A 28 -3.98 -10.99 -7.45
N LEU A 29 -3.28 -10.74 -8.57
CA LEU A 29 -1.86 -11.04 -8.70
C LEU A 29 -1.05 -9.75 -8.70
N VAL A 30 -0.11 -9.63 -7.77
CA VAL A 30 0.81 -8.50 -7.66
C VAL A 30 2.26 -8.97 -7.72
N ILE A 31 3.14 -8.08 -8.16
CA ILE A 31 4.59 -8.25 -8.08
C ILE A 31 5.06 -7.45 -6.86
N CYS A 32 5.70 -8.13 -5.92
CA CYS A 32 6.27 -7.49 -4.74
C CYS A 32 7.56 -6.73 -5.11
N GLU A 33 8.02 -5.84 -4.22
CA GLU A 33 9.30 -5.12 -4.36
C GLU A 33 10.48 -6.05 -4.73
N ASP A 34 10.50 -7.25 -4.13
CA ASP A 34 11.55 -8.27 -4.35
C ASP A 34 11.39 -9.07 -5.65
N GLY A 35 10.42 -8.71 -6.50
CA GLY A 35 10.13 -9.37 -7.77
C GLY A 35 9.29 -10.64 -7.67
N ARG A 36 8.93 -11.11 -6.46
CA ARG A 36 8.06 -12.29 -6.32
C ARG A 36 6.62 -11.97 -6.69
N LYS A 37 5.95 -12.93 -7.34
CA LYS A 37 4.52 -12.89 -7.57
C LYS A 37 3.77 -13.33 -6.32
N LEU A 38 2.78 -12.56 -5.92
CA LEU A 38 1.92 -12.82 -4.76
C LEU A 38 0.46 -12.80 -5.20
N THR A 39 -0.31 -13.79 -4.75
CA THR A 39 -1.77 -13.76 -4.91
C THR A 39 -2.41 -13.16 -3.67
N LEU A 40 -3.09 -12.03 -3.82
CA LEU A 40 -3.81 -11.34 -2.76
C LEU A 40 -5.04 -12.12 -2.31
N GLN A 41 -5.23 -12.12 -1.00
CA GLN A 41 -6.37 -12.71 -0.31
C GLN A 41 -6.76 -11.79 0.84
N ALA A 42 -8.04 -11.78 1.22
CA ALA A 42 -8.52 -10.93 2.31
C ALA A 42 -7.82 -11.33 3.63
N GLY A 43 -7.40 -10.33 4.40
CA GLY A 43 -6.67 -10.51 5.66
C GLY A 43 -5.17 -10.76 5.50
N LEU A 44 -4.62 -10.81 4.28
CA LEU A 44 -3.19 -10.98 4.07
C LEU A 44 -2.43 -9.73 4.54
N SER A 45 -1.52 -9.90 5.52
CA SER A 45 -0.67 -8.81 5.99
C SER A 45 0.37 -8.42 4.94
N VAL A 46 0.47 -7.13 4.66
CA VAL A 46 1.35 -6.54 3.63
C VAL A 46 1.99 -5.27 4.17
N ILE A 47 3.08 -4.85 3.54
CA ILE A 47 3.57 -3.48 3.61
C ILE A 47 3.19 -2.81 2.30
N ALA A 48 2.34 -1.78 2.34
CA ALA A 48 2.12 -0.91 1.19
C ALA A 48 3.15 0.23 1.26
N TYR A 49 3.83 0.52 0.16
CA TYR A 49 4.87 1.54 0.14
C TYR A 49 4.85 2.37 -1.14
N GLU A 50 5.40 3.57 -1.05
CA GLU A 50 5.65 4.46 -2.17
C GLU A 50 7.09 4.98 -2.06
N TYR A 51 7.76 5.11 -3.20
CA TYR A 51 9.07 5.74 -3.29
C TYR A 51 8.92 7.03 -4.10
N ASN A 52 9.33 8.14 -3.49
CA ASN A 52 9.32 9.47 -4.07
C ASN A 52 10.75 9.99 -4.19
N GLU A 53 11.04 10.55 -5.35
CA GLU A 53 12.32 11.21 -5.63
C GLU A 53 12.02 12.64 -6.08
N TYR A 54 12.52 13.60 -5.31
CA TYR A 54 12.27 15.01 -5.49
C TYR A 54 13.36 15.66 -6.36
N ALA A 55 13.08 16.85 -6.90
CA ALA A 55 13.97 17.53 -7.84
C ALA A 55 15.33 17.94 -7.25
N ASP A 56 15.44 18.03 -5.94
CA ASP A 56 16.68 18.31 -5.20
C ASP A 56 17.54 17.05 -4.94
N GLY A 57 17.08 15.88 -5.41
CA GLY A 57 17.72 14.58 -5.17
C GLY A 57 17.36 13.96 -3.82
N THR A 58 16.49 14.58 -3.04
CA THR A 58 15.93 13.98 -1.83
C THR A 58 15.05 12.79 -2.21
N ALA A 59 15.21 11.69 -1.50
CA ALA A 59 14.38 10.50 -1.67
C ALA A 59 13.63 10.17 -0.38
N GLU A 60 12.39 9.75 -0.51
CA GLU A 60 11.51 9.39 0.59
C GLU A 60 10.80 8.08 0.31
N TYR A 61 10.74 7.21 1.32
CA TYR A 61 9.83 6.09 1.33
C TYR A 61 8.67 6.40 2.26
N LEU A 62 7.46 6.32 1.74
CA LEU A 62 6.24 6.25 2.51
C LEU A 62 5.85 4.79 2.67
N TYR A 63 5.36 4.41 3.86
CA TYR A 63 4.91 3.04 4.08
C TYR A 63 3.86 2.93 5.16
N VAL A 64 3.00 1.92 5.01
CA VAL A 64 2.05 1.47 6.02
C VAL A 64 2.12 -0.05 6.14
N GLN A 65 1.94 -0.55 7.35
CA GLN A 65 1.68 -1.97 7.59
C GLN A 65 0.17 -2.15 7.74
N GLY A 66 -0.39 -3.06 6.95
CA GLY A 66 -1.83 -3.29 6.95
C GLY A 66 -2.20 -4.66 6.43
N CYS A 67 -3.49 -4.85 6.16
CA CYS A 67 -4.07 -6.07 5.63
C CYS A 67 -4.79 -5.79 4.32
N ALA A 68 -4.65 -6.71 3.36
CA ALA A 68 -5.41 -6.64 2.12
C ALA A 68 -6.89 -6.91 2.37
N GLU A 69 -7.76 -6.06 1.82
CA GLU A 69 -9.22 -6.22 1.83
C GLU A 69 -9.79 -6.00 0.43
N ARG A 70 -10.96 -6.59 0.17
CA ARG A 70 -11.66 -6.34 -1.10
C ARG A 70 -12.14 -4.90 -1.13
N ASN A 71 -11.91 -4.23 -2.24
CA ASN A 71 -12.49 -2.91 -2.45
C ASN A 71 -14.01 -3.03 -2.64
N ASP A 72 -14.76 -2.11 -2.03
CA ASP A 72 -16.18 -1.91 -2.28
C ASP A 72 -16.40 -0.47 -2.78
N PRO A 73 -16.48 -0.25 -4.11
CA PRO A 73 -16.68 1.10 -4.67
C PRO A 73 -18.00 1.76 -4.24
N THR A 74 -18.98 0.99 -3.77
CA THR A 74 -20.24 1.57 -3.28
C THR A 74 -20.07 2.26 -1.92
N LEU A 75 -19.06 1.86 -1.15
CA LEU A 75 -18.68 2.47 0.13
C LEU A 75 -17.50 3.45 -0.03
N ASN A 76 -16.52 3.08 -0.86
CA ASN A 76 -15.24 3.77 -1.04
C ASN A 76 -15.27 4.82 -2.15
N GLY A 77 -16.38 4.94 -2.87
CA GLY A 77 -16.57 5.87 -3.97
C GLY A 77 -16.28 5.24 -5.34
N GLU A 78 -17.08 5.63 -6.33
CA GLU A 78 -17.09 5.08 -7.69
C GLU A 78 -15.75 5.21 -8.43
N TRP A 79 -14.97 6.24 -8.10
CA TRP A 79 -13.65 6.46 -8.70
C TRP A 79 -12.66 5.32 -8.36
N THR A 80 -12.88 4.57 -7.28
CA THR A 80 -12.03 3.45 -6.86
C THR A 80 -12.30 2.15 -7.63
N ARG A 81 -13.33 2.09 -8.47
CA ARG A 81 -13.86 0.87 -9.13
C ARG A 81 -12.82 0.04 -9.90
N ASN A 82 -11.75 0.68 -10.35
CA ASN A 82 -10.67 0.00 -11.08
C ASN A 82 -9.75 -0.83 -10.17
N ALA A 83 -9.75 -0.57 -8.86
CA ALA A 83 -9.04 -1.37 -7.87
C ALA A 83 -9.93 -2.47 -7.31
N GLN A 84 -9.41 -3.70 -7.28
CA GLN A 84 -10.06 -4.85 -6.65
C GLN A 84 -9.71 -4.99 -5.17
N TRP A 85 -8.56 -4.46 -4.78
CA TRP A 85 -7.98 -4.62 -3.45
C TRP A 85 -7.59 -3.27 -2.89
N CYS A 86 -7.82 -3.11 -1.58
CA CYS A 86 -7.27 -2.04 -0.77
C CYS A 86 -6.36 -2.63 0.30
N CYS A 87 -5.54 -1.79 0.92
CA CYS A 87 -4.82 -2.08 2.14
C CYS A 87 -5.43 -1.24 3.26
N ARG A 88 -6.04 -1.91 4.24
CA ARG A 88 -6.49 -1.29 5.49
C ARG A 88 -5.34 -1.31 6.48
N PHE A 89 -5.00 -0.16 7.03
CA PHE A 89 -3.88 -0.01 7.95
C PHE A 89 -4.30 0.78 9.19
N SER A 90 -3.38 0.94 10.13
CA SER A 90 -3.59 1.79 11.31
C SER A 90 -2.28 2.48 11.68
N GLY A 91 -2.37 3.60 12.41
CA GLY A 91 -1.19 4.36 12.84
C GLY A 91 -0.67 5.37 11.80
N GLY A 92 -1.37 5.56 10.68
CA GLY A 92 -1.03 6.54 9.65
C GLY A 92 0.17 6.17 8.78
N VAL A 93 0.36 6.92 7.70
CA VAL A 93 1.49 6.76 6.78
C VAL A 93 2.78 7.19 7.47
N GLN A 94 3.75 6.29 7.52
CA GLN A 94 5.08 6.55 8.06
C GLN A 94 6.02 6.95 6.92
N SER A 95 6.97 7.85 7.17
CA SER A 95 8.04 8.15 6.23
C SER A 95 9.40 7.69 6.73
N SER A 96 10.29 7.28 5.83
CA SER A 96 11.69 6.99 6.16
C SER A 96 12.52 8.24 6.47
N GLY A 97 11.90 9.43 6.42
CA GLY A 97 12.53 10.74 6.56
C GLY A 97 12.80 11.22 7.99
N SER A 98 12.59 10.42 9.03
CA SER A 98 13.02 10.82 10.39
C SER A 98 14.47 10.44 10.66
N ARG A 99 15.39 11.23 10.10
CA ARG A 99 16.70 11.48 10.69
C ARG A 99 16.89 12.98 10.83
N ILE A 100 16.71 13.47 12.05
CA ILE A 100 17.53 14.57 12.57
C ILE A 100 18.31 14.00 13.74
#